data_AF-A0A520JN13-F1
#
_entry.id   AF-A0A520JN13-F1
#
_cell.length_a   1.000
_cell.length_b   1.000
_cell.length_c   1.000
_cell.angle_alpha   90.00
_cell.angle_beta   90.00
_cell.angle_gamma   90.00
#
_symmetry.space_group_name_H-M   'P 1'
#
loop_
_entity.id
_entity.type
_entity.pdbx_description
1 polymer ?
#
loop_
_entity_poly.entity_id
_entity_poly.type
_entity_poly.pdbx_seq_one_letter_code
_entity_poly.pdbx_strand_id
1 'polypeptide(L)'
;YYAAAASAATTVEMTGDEIHKLGLAQIAEIGARIDGILRSQGLTHGSVGERLVALNKRPDQLYPDTDPGREQLLQQLRGQIAAMTKRLPEQFAVLPRAPVEVRRVPEAIQAGAPGGYYQSASLDGTRPAIYFINLRDTFDRPKFGLATLSYHEAVPGHHLQVMSALESEDIPLIRRRGFYSGYSEGWALYAEQLADEMGLYEGDPLGQVGYLQSLLFRATRLVVDSGMHAKRWSREKATDYLIATTGIARGRSQGEIDRYTVWPGQACSYKIGHTVWVRLRDEARRKAGAAWDPKAFHRVLTLGAMPLTVLEAVAHERMIGAS
;
A
#
# COMPACT_ATOMS: atom_id res chain seq x y z
N TYR A 1 4.34 -11.61 24.16
CA TYR A 1 3.10 -11.40 23.37
C TYR A 1 3.37 -10.58 22.11
N TYR A 2 3.73 -9.29 22.21
CA TYR A 2 3.83 -8.40 21.02
C TYR A 2 4.71 -8.95 19.88
N ALA A 3 5.93 -9.43 20.16
CA ALA A 3 6.80 -10.01 19.12
C ALA A 3 6.16 -11.20 18.39
N ALA A 4 5.43 -12.06 19.10
CA ALA A 4 4.70 -13.18 18.49
C ALA A 4 3.50 -12.70 17.66
N ALA A 5 2.79 -11.66 18.10
CA ALA A 5 1.69 -11.06 17.32
C ALA A 5 2.20 -10.39 16.04
N ALA A 6 3.33 -9.67 16.13
CA ALA A 6 4.02 -9.09 14.98
C ALA A 6 4.47 -10.19 14.01
N SER A 7 5.16 -11.24 14.50
CA SER A 7 5.55 -12.39 13.67
C SER A 7 4.35 -13.08 13.02
N ALA A 8 3.25 -13.29 13.74
CA ALA A 8 2.04 -13.88 13.16
C ALA A 8 1.45 -13.05 12.01
N ALA A 9 1.52 -11.71 12.10
CA ALA A 9 1.00 -10.83 11.06
C ALA A 9 1.97 -10.62 9.89
N THR A 10 3.27 -10.53 10.17
CA THR A 10 4.31 -10.23 9.18
C THR A 10 4.89 -11.50 8.57
N THR A 11 4.81 -12.63 9.27
CA THR A 11 5.52 -13.89 9.01
C THR A 11 7.05 -13.77 9.03
N VAL A 12 7.56 -12.77 9.75
CA VAL A 12 8.99 -12.50 9.94
C VAL A 12 9.24 -12.30 11.44
N GLU A 13 10.21 -13.03 11.99
CA GLU A 13 10.62 -12.89 13.38
C GLU A 13 11.40 -11.58 13.58
N MET A 14 10.82 -10.66 14.34
CA MET A 14 11.46 -9.39 14.73
C MET A 14 11.01 -8.99 16.14
N THR A 15 11.94 -8.46 16.92
CA THR A 15 11.64 -7.80 18.20
C THR A 15 10.98 -6.45 17.98
N GLY A 16 10.24 -5.97 19.00
CA GLY A 16 9.64 -4.63 18.93
C GLY A 16 10.66 -3.51 18.76
N ASP A 17 11.88 -3.67 19.28
CA ASP A 17 12.96 -2.69 19.11
C ASP A 17 13.52 -2.68 17.69
N GLU A 18 13.67 -3.84 17.04
CA GLU A 18 14.07 -3.94 15.64
C GLU A 18 13.03 -3.32 14.71
N ILE A 19 11.74 -3.60 14.94
CA ILE A 19 10.62 -3.00 14.20
C ILE A 19 10.64 -1.48 14.35
N HIS A 20 10.82 -0.98 15.57
CA HIS A 20 10.86 0.46 15.83
C HIS A 20 12.04 1.14 15.12
N LYS A 21 13.23 0.54 15.21
CA LYS A 21 14.44 1.07 14.57
C LYS A 21 14.31 1.08 13.05
N LEU A 22 13.77 0.01 12.46
CA LEU A 22 13.47 -0.06 11.03
C LEU A 22 12.51 1.06 10.60
N GLY A 23 11.43 1.27 11.37
CA GLY A 23 10.47 2.34 11.13
C GLY A 23 11.11 3.72 11.11
N LEU A 24 11.93 4.05 12.12
CA LEU A 24 12.64 5.33 12.20
C LEU A 24 13.58 5.55 11.01
N ALA A 25 14.32 4.53 10.60
CA ALA A 25 15.23 4.61 9.45
C ALA A 25 14.45 4.87 8.14
N GLN A 26 13.35 4.16 7.92
CA GLN A 26 12.50 4.33 6.75
C GLN A 26 11.80 5.70 6.71
N ILE A 27 11.36 6.22 7.86
CA ILE A 27 10.80 7.58 7.97
C ILE A 27 11.83 8.62 7.52
N ALA A 28 13.09 8.50 7.97
CA ALA A 28 14.14 9.44 7.60
C ALA A 28 14.42 9.42 6.08
N GLU A 29 14.56 8.23 5.50
CA GLU A 29 14.82 8.04 4.07
C GLU A 29 13.69 8.62 3.20
N ILE A 30 12.44 8.24 3.50
CA ILE A 30 11.26 8.69 2.75
C ILE A 30 11.05 10.19 2.96
N GLY A 31 11.23 10.67 4.19
CA GLY A 31 11.11 12.10 4.52
C GLY A 31 12.09 12.96 3.74
N ALA A 32 13.33 12.51 3.52
CA ALA A 32 14.31 13.22 2.70
C ALA A 32 13.88 13.34 1.22
N ARG A 33 13.30 12.27 0.65
CA ARG A 33 12.75 12.30 -0.72
C ARG A 33 11.60 13.29 -0.84
N ILE A 34 10.67 13.27 0.13
CA ILE A 34 9.55 14.21 0.18
C ILE A 34 10.05 15.65 0.34
N ASP A 35 11.03 15.90 1.20
CA ASP A 35 11.61 17.23 1.39
C ASP A 35 12.12 17.82 0.07
N GLY A 36 12.89 17.02 -0.69
CA GLY A 36 13.43 17.44 -1.98
C GLY A 36 12.34 17.86 -2.98
N ILE A 37 11.28 17.06 -3.11
CA ILE A 37 10.18 17.37 -4.03
C ILE A 37 9.38 18.58 -3.54
N LEU A 38 9.01 18.63 -2.26
CA LEU A 38 8.25 19.74 -1.71
C LEU A 38 8.99 21.08 -1.87
N ARG A 39 10.31 21.11 -1.66
CA ARG A 39 11.14 22.30 -1.91
C ARG A 39 11.10 22.72 -3.37
N SER A 40 11.17 21.78 -4.32
CA SER A 40 11.07 22.09 -5.76
C SER A 40 9.69 22.64 -6.15
N GLN A 41 8.65 22.31 -5.37
CA GLN A 41 7.30 22.85 -5.50
C GLN A 41 7.05 24.13 -4.67
N GLY A 42 8.09 24.76 -4.12
CA GLY A 42 7.99 26.01 -3.36
C GLY A 42 7.56 25.86 -1.90
N LEU A 43 7.38 24.64 -1.40
CA LEU A 43 7.06 24.35 0.01
C LEU A 43 8.38 24.16 0.80
N THR A 44 8.96 25.27 1.27
CA THR A 44 10.32 25.31 1.85
C THR A 44 10.38 25.55 3.36
N HIS A 45 9.28 25.95 3.99
CA HIS A 45 9.22 26.29 5.42
C HIS A 45 8.56 25.19 6.26
N GLY A 46 9.12 24.95 7.46
CA GLY A 46 8.63 23.94 8.39
C GLY A 46 9.17 22.52 8.09
N SER A 47 8.83 21.60 8.98
CA SER A 47 9.07 20.17 8.84
C SER A 47 8.36 19.59 7.60
N VAL A 48 8.74 18.38 7.21
CA VAL A 48 8.06 17.64 6.13
C VAL A 48 6.59 17.42 6.48
N GLY A 49 6.29 17.01 7.71
CA GLY A 49 4.91 16.80 8.18
C GLY A 49 4.07 18.06 8.11
N GLU A 50 4.58 19.21 8.56
CA GLU A 50 3.87 20.49 8.48
C GLU A 50 3.56 20.90 7.03
N ARG A 51 4.49 20.67 6.11
CA ARG A 51 4.25 20.94 4.69
C ARG A 51 3.27 19.97 4.05
N LEU A 52 3.25 18.70 4.49
CA LEU A 52 2.22 17.74 4.09
C LEU A 52 0.83 18.14 4.63
N VAL A 53 0.74 18.66 5.86
CA VAL A 53 -0.52 19.23 6.40
C VAL A 53 -0.98 20.41 5.55
N ALA A 54 -0.07 21.31 5.17
CA ALA A 54 -0.39 22.45 4.31
C ALA A 54 -0.87 21.99 2.92
N LEU A 55 -0.21 20.99 2.34
CA LEU A 55 -0.60 20.39 1.05
C LEU A 55 -1.97 19.72 1.11
N ASN A 56 -2.29 19.01 2.20
CA ASN A 56 -3.61 18.40 2.42
C ASN A 56 -4.76 19.43 2.46
N LYS A 57 -4.46 20.70 2.78
CA LYS A 57 -5.45 21.78 2.90
C LYS A 57 -5.52 22.69 1.68
N ARG A 58 -4.65 22.49 0.69
CA ARG A 58 -4.57 23.36 -0.49
C ARG A 58 -5.85 23.25 -1.32
N PRO A 59 -6.53 24.38 -1.67
CA PRO A 59 -7.78 24.33 -2.42
C PRO A 59 -7.71 23.57 -3.76
N ASP A 60 -6.58 23.64 -4.46
CA ASP A 60 -6.37 22.90 -5.71
C ASP A 60 -6.31 21.38 -5.52
N GLN A 61 -6.03 20.91 -4.30
CA GLN A 61 -5.96 19.49 -3.93
C GLN A 61 -7.29 18.92 -3.41
N LEU A 62 -8.31 19.76 -3.23
CA LEU A 62 -9.59 19.34 -2.67
C LEU A 62 -10.65 19.16 -3.77
N TYR A 63 -11.59 18.26 -3.49
CA TYR A 63 -12.87 18.22 -4.19
C TYR A 63 -13.93 18.91 -3.32
N PRO A 64 -14.99 19.47 -3.93
CA PRO A 64 -16.16 19.89 -3.17
C PRO A 64 -16.79 18.71 -2.43
N ASP A 65 -17.25 18.92 -1.20
CA ASP A 65 -17.91 17.87 -0.42
C ASP A 65 -19.39 17.68 -0.81
N THR A 66 -19.63 17.44 -2.10
CA THR A 66 -20.95 17.24 -2.71
C THR A 66 -20.98 15.94 -3.51
N ASP A 67 -22.16 15.41 -3.84
CA ASP A 67 -22.25 14.22 -4.71
C ASP A 67 -21.53 14.43 -6.07
N PRO A 68 -21.67 15.57 -6.76
CA PRO A 68 -20.86 15.86 -7.94
C PRO A 68 -19.35 15.85 -7.69
N GLY A 69 -18.88 16.38 -6.56
CA GLY A 69 -17.45 16.36 -6.21
C GLY A 69 -16.94 14.94 -5.93
N ARG A 70 -17.76 14.12 -5.25
CA ARG A 70 -17.49 12.68 -5.04
C ARG A 70 -17.42 11.91 -6.37
N GLU A 71 -18.27 12.23 -7.34
CA GLU A 71 -18.23 11.60 -8.66
C GLU A 71 -17.01 12.03 -9.49
N GLN A 72 -16.60 13.31 -9.42
CA GLN A 72 -15.35 13.78 -10.05
C GLN A 72 -14.13 13.02 -9.52
N LEU A 73 -14.10 12.76 -8.21
CA LEU A 73 -13.06 11.95 -7.57
C LEU A 73 -13.08 10.51 -8.11
N LEU A 74 -14.25 9.86 -8.14
CA LEU A 74 -14.39 8.51 -8.69
C LEU A 74 -13.95 8.44 -10.15
N GLN A 75 -14.25 9.46 -10.95
CA GLN A 75 -13.82 9.54 -12.34
C GLN A 75 -12.29 9.62 -12.48
N GLN A 76 -11.62 10.36 -11.60
CA GLN A 76 -10.15 10.38 -11.57
C GLN A 76 -9.58 8.98 -11.26
N LEU A 77 -10.14 8.27 -10.27
CA LEU A 77 -9.72 6.91 -9.93
C LEU A 77 -9.91 5.95 -11.11
N ARG A 78 -11.06 6.01 -11.80
CA ARG A 78 -11.31 5.20 -13.02
C ARG A 78 -10.27 5.48 -14.10
N GLY A 79 -9.92 6.75 -14.32
CA GLY A 79 -8.87 7.14 -15.27
C GLY A 79 -7.50 6.58 -14.91
N GLN A 80 -7.12 6.64 -13.63
CA GLN A 80 -5.85 6.11 -13.12
C GLN A 80 -5.77 4.58 -13.26
N ILE A 81 -6.85 3.88 -12.93
CA ILE A 81 -6.96 2.42 -13.09
C ILE A 81 -6.83 2.08 -14.59
N ALA A 82 -7.57 2.75 -15.47
CA ALA A 82 -7.51 2.50 -16.91
C ALA A 82 -6.12 2.76 -17.51
N ALA A 83 -5.45 3.82 -17.07
CA ALA A 83 -4.08 4.14 -17.51
C ALA A 83 -3.09 3.06 -17.08
N MET A 84 -3.15 2.60 -15.82
CA MET A 84 -2.30 1.52 -15.33
C MET A 84 -2.61 0.18 -16.00
N THR A 85 -3.89 -0.16 -16.19
CA THR A 85 -4.30 -1.41 -16.86
C THR A 85 -3.62 -1.59 -18.22
N LYS A 86 -3.50 -0.53 -19.02
CA LYS A 86 -2.83 -0.57 -20.33
C LYS A 86 -1.34 -0.90 -20.24
N ARG A 87 -0.70 -0.60 -19.11
CA ARG A 87 0.73 -0.79 -18.87
C ARG A 87 1.06 -2.07 -18.10
N LEU A 88 0.06 -2.78 -17.56
CA LEU A 88 0.29 -4.07 -16.88
C LEU A 88 1.09 -5.09 -17.72
N PRO A 89 0.90 -5.21 -19.06
CA PRO A 89 1.70 -6.13 -19.87
C PRO A 89 3.21 -5.84 -19.85
N GLU A 90 3.67 -4.67 -19.39
CA GLU A 90 5.10 -4.37 -19.22
C GLU A 90 5.73 -5.16 -18.07
N GLN A 91 4.94 -5.47 -17.03
CA GLN A 91 5.42 -6.05 -15.77
C GLN A 91 4.85 -7.44 -15.48
N PHE A 92 3.76 -7.85 -16.15
CA PHE A 92 3.02 -9.07 -15.81
C PHE A 92 2.75 -9.94 -17.04
N ALA A 93 3.08 -11.24 -16.93
CA ALA A 93 2.76 -12.24 -17.96
C ALA A 93 1.33 -12.78 -17.84
N VAL A 94 0.74 -12.73 -16.64
CA VAL A 94 -0.60 -13.24 -16.35
C VAL A 94 -1.42 -12.10 -15.79
N LEU A 95 -2.55 -11.80 -16.45
CA LEU A 95 -3.47 -10.76 -16.04
C LEU A 95 -4.81 -11.39 -15.63
N PRO A 96 -5.45 -10.90 -14.55
CA PRO A 96 -6.81 -11.29 -14.20
C PRO A 96 -7.81 -11.09 -15.34
N ARG A 97 -8.77 -12.01 -15.45
CA ARG A 97 -9.93 -11.87 -16.34
C ARG A 97 -11.02 -11.03 -15.69
N ALA A 98 -11.22 -11.17 -14.38
CA ALA A 98 -12.25 -10.41 -13.69
C ALA A 98 -11.97 -8.91 -13.75
N PRO A 99 -12.98 -8.07 -14.04
CA PRO A 99 -12.82 -6.62 -13.98
C PRO A 99 -12.79 -6.11 -12.53
N VAL A 100 -12.21 -4.93 -12.33
CA VAL A 100 -12.31 -4.15 -11.09
C VAL A 100 -13.05 -2.85 -11.34
N GLU A 101 -14.01 -2.56 -10.46
CA GLU A 101 -14.73 -1.30 -10.42
C GLU A 101 -14.35 -0.51 -9.17
N VAL A 102 -14.35 0.82 -9.28
CA VAL A 102 -14.26 1.69 -8.12
C VAL A 102 -15.65 2.15 -7.69
N ARG A 103 -15.97 2.01 -6.41
CA ARG A 103 -17.27 2.39 -5.85
C ARG A 103 -17.08 3.15 -4.54
N ARG A 104 -17.99 4.09 -4.28
CA ARG A 104 -18.08 4.71 -2.94
C ARG A 104 -18.56 3.67 -1.93
N VAL A 105 -18.01 3.73 -0.72
CA VAL A 105 -18.58 2.98 0.40
C VAL A 105 -20.02 3.45 0.63
N PRO A 106 -21.00 2.54 0.79
CA PRO A 106 -22.39 2.94 1.08
C PRO A 106 -22.50 3.78 2.36
N GLU A 107 -23.37 4.80 2.33
CA GLU A 107 -23.56 5.72 3.46
C GLU A 107 -23.92 5.00 4.77
N ALA A 108 -24.71 3.93 4.68
CA ALA A 108 -25.10 3.12 5.82
C ALA A 108 -23.93 2.49 6.59
N ILE A 109 -22.76 2.33 5.97
CA ILE A 109 -21.58 1.68 6.59
C ILE A 109 -20.33 2.56 6.60
N GLN A 110 -20.32 3.71 5.91
CA GLN A 110 -19.11 4.53 5.73
C GLN A 110 -18.53 5.08 7.04
N ALA A 111 -19.31 5.18 8.11
CA ALA A 111 -18.82 5.64 9.41
C ALA A 111 -17.86 4.62 10.07
N GLY A 112 -18.05 3.32 9.83
CA GLY A 112 -17.23 2.24 10.37
C GLY A 112 -16.27 1.60 9.36
N ALA A 113 -16.34 1.99 8.09
CA ALA A 113 -15.50 1.44 7.03
C ALA A 113 -14.11 2.08 7.00
N PRO A 114 -13.06 1.33 6.58
CA PRO A 114 -11.73 1.89 6.40
C PRO A 114 -11.69 2.90 5.24
N GLY A 115 -10.57 3.59 5.09
CA GLY A 115 -10.41 4.58 4.02
C GLY A 115 -10.56 3.97 2.62
N GLY A 116 -9.87 2.88 2.33
CA GLY A 116 -10.04 2.12 1.10
C GLY A 116 -10.04 0.64 1.45
N TYR A 117 -10.71 -0.17 0.64
CA TYR A 117 -10.54 -1.61 0.70
C TYR A 117 -10.93 -2.28 -0.61
N TYR A 118 -10.30 -3.42 -0.87
CA TYR A 118 -10.58 -4.28 -2.00
C TYR A 118 -11.54 -5.43 -1.62
N GLN A 119 -12.46 -5.74 -2.52
CA GLN A 119 -13.31 -6.92 -2.49
C GLN A 119 -13.09 -7.74 -3.77
N SER A 120 -12.72 -9.01 -3.63
CA SER A 120 -12.51 -9.91 -4.79
C SER A 120 -13.78 -10.15 -5.59
N ALA A 121 -13.64 -10.44 -6.88
CA ALA A 121 -14.77 -10.92 -7.69
C ALA A 121 -15.30 -12.27 -7.17
N SER A 122 -16.54 -12.62 -7.53
CA SER A 122 -17.05 -13.97 -7.31
C SER A 122 -16.47 -14.94 -8.34
N LEU A 123 -16.28 -16.21 -7.95
CA LEU A 123 -15.74 -17.24 -8.84
C LEU A 123 -16.67 -17.58 -10.02
N ASP A 124 -17.98 -17.40 -9.82
CA ASP A 124 -19.00 -17.62 -10.84
C ASP A 124 -19.18 -16.43 -11.80
N GLY A 125 -18.42 -15.35 -11.62
CA GLY A 125 -18.47 -14.15 -12.46
C GLY A 125 -19.69 -13.25 -12.25
N THR A 126 -20.59 -13.58 -11.33
CA THR A 126 -21.83 -12.80 -11.08
C THR A 126 -21.57 -11.43 -10.44
N ARG A 127 -20.44 -11.26 -9.73
CA ARG A 127 -20.05 -10.00 -9.10
C ARG A 127 -18.60 -9.62 -9.46
N PRO A 128 -18.36 -8.39 -9.97
CA PRO A 128 -17.02 -7.93 -10.26
C PRO A 128 -16.21 -7.72 -8.98
N ALA A 129 -14.89 -7.53 -9.14
CA ALA A 129 -14.08 -7.05 -8.05
C ALA A 129 -14.39 -5.56 -7.80
N ILE A 130 -14.29 -5.13 -6.55
CA ILE A 130 -14.62 -3.76 -6.16
C ILE A 130 -13.51 -3.18 -5.32
N TYR A 131 -12.92 -2.08 -5.78
CA TYR A 131 -12.17 -1.15 -4.95
C TYR A 131 -13.17 -0.16 -4.35
N PHE A 132 -13.43 -0.30 -3.05
CA PHE A 132 -14.23 0.64 -2.28
C PHE A 132 -13.38 1.80 -1.77
N ILE A 133 -13.88 3.02 -1.95
CA ILE A 133 -13.30 4.22 -1.36
C ILE A 133 -14.31 4.93 -0.47
N ASN A 134 -13.90 5.21 0.77
CA ASN A 134 -14.72 5.93 1.73
C ASN A 134 -14.68 7.44 1.46
N LEU A 135 -15.84 7.97 1.06
CA LEU A 135 -16.04 9.38 0.69
C LEU A 135 -17.00 10.08 1.67
N ARG A 136 -17.01 9.66 2.94
CA ARG A 136 -17.76 10.37 3.99
C ARG A 136 -17.43 11.86 3.99
N ASP A 137 -16.13 12.16 3.92
CA ASP A 137 -15.60 13.51 3.76
C ASP A 137 -14.54 13.49 2.65
N THR A 138 -14.75 14.29 1.62
CA THR A 138 -13.79 14.44 0.50
C THR A 138 -12.47 15.07 0.93
N PHE A 139 -12.42 15.79 2.06
CA PHE A 139 -11.20 16.34 2.65
C PHE A 139 -10.19 15.26 3.04
N ASP A 140 -10.66 14.05 3.39
CA ASP A 140 -9.79 12.91 3.70
C ASP A 140 -9.10 12.32 2.45
N ARG A 141 -9.42 12.84 1.25
CA ARG A 141 -8.97 12.34 -0.07
C ARG A 141 -8.42 13.45 -0.97
N PRO A 142 -7.29 14.06 -0.58
CA PRO A 142 -6.64 15.03 -1.45
C PRO A 142 -6.19 14.38 -2.76
N LYS A 143 -6.31 15.12 -3.87
CA LYS A 143 -6.06 14.63 -5.25
C LYS A 143 -4.71 13.94 -5.40
N PHE A 144 -3.65 14.54 -4.84
CA PHE A 144 -2.29 14.03 -4.95
C PHE A 144 -2.11 12.61 -4.36
N GLY A 145 -2.97 12.18 -3.42
CA GLY A 145 -2.93 10.84 -2.81
C GLY A 145 -3.78 9.78 -3.53
N LEU A 146 -4.54 10.12 -4.57
CA LEU A 146 -5.50 9.20 -5.19
C LEU A 146 -4.85 8.13 -6.07
N ALA A 147 -3.81 8.49 -6.82
CA ALA A 147 -3.13 7.57 -7.74
C ALA A 147 -2.53 6.38 -7.00
N THR A 148 -1.77 6.64 -5.93
CA THR A 148 -1.13 5.58 -5.14
C THR A 148 -2.17 4.64 -4.51
N LEU A 149 -3.31 5.16 -4.07
CA LEU A 149 -4.40 4.33 -3.53
C LEU A 149 -5.05 3.46 -4.61
N SER A 150 -5.24 3.99 -5.82
CA SER A 150 -5.70 3.19 -6.97
C SER A 150 -4.73 2.04 -7.27
N TYR A 151 -3.42 2.30 -7.23
CA TYR A 151 -2.40 1.29 -7.48
C TYR A 151 -2.33 0.24 -6.36
N HIS A 152 -2.63 0.64 -5.12
CA HIS A 152 -2.70 -0.24 -3.96
C HIS A 152 -3.92 -1.18 -4.01
N GLU A 153 -5.12 -0.64 -4.21
CA GLU A 153 -6.38 -1.38 -4.06
C GLU A 153 -6.82 -2.10 -5.34
N ALA A 154 -6.50 -1.53 -6.50
CA ALA A 154 -6.85 -2.09 -7.80
C ALA A 154 -5.60 -2.70 -8.46
N VAL A 155 -5.09 -2.08 -9.52
CA VAL A 155 -3.98 -2.61 -10.32
C VAL A 155 -2.77 -1.68 -10.22
N PRO A 156 -1.54 -2.21 -10.04
CA PRO A 156 -1.18 -3.62 -9.97
C PRO A 156 -1.26 -4.26 -8.56
N GLY A 157 -1.91 -3.60 -7.59
CA GLY A 157 -2.00 -4.04 -6.20
C GLY A 157 -2.98 -5.21 -5.94
N HIS A 158 -3.90 -5.02 -5.01
CA HIS A 158 -4.75 -6.10 -4.49
C HIS A 158 -5.57 -6.81 -5.56
N HIS A 159 -6.18 -6.09 -6.51
CA HIS A 159 -6.96 -6.74 -7.55
C HIS A 159 -6.12 -7.73 -8.37
N LEU A 160 -4.94 -7.27 -8.81
CA LEU A 160 -4.03 -8.12 -9.57
C LEU A 160 -3.61 -9.33 -8.74
N GLN A 161 -3.11 -9.12 -7.52
CA GLN A 161 -2.62 -10.19 -6.65
C GLN A 161 -3.68 -11.23 -6.33
N VAL A 162 -4.87 -10.77 -5.91
CA VAL A 162 -5.92 -11.67 -5.44
C VAL A 162 -6.50 -12.44 -6.62
N MET A 163 -6.80 -11.78 -7.73
CA MET A 163 -7.41 -12.48 -8.86
C MET A 163 -6.43 -13.35 -9.63
N SER A 164 -5.14 -12.98 -9.74
CA SER A 164 -4.11 -13.88 -10.29
C SER A 164 -4.01 -15.19 -9.51
N ALA A 165 -4.17 -15.15 -8.19
CA ALA A 165 -4.22 -16.36 -7.36
C ALA A 165 -5.55 -17.09 -7.49
N LEU A 166 -6.66 -16.36 -7.47
CA LEU A 166 -8.00 -16.92 -7.43
C LEU A 166 -8.37 -17.63 -8.74
N GLU A 167 -7.90 -17.11 -9.87
CA GLU A 167 -8.09 -17.67 -11.21
C GLU A 167 -7.01 -18.66 -11.63
N SER A 168 -5.93 -18.82 -10.84
CA SER A 168 -4.83 -19.73 -11.14
C SER A 168 -5.28 -21.19 -11.15
N GLU A 169 -4.90 -21.95 -12.17
CA GLU A 169 -5.12 -23.39 -12.24
C GLU A 169 -3.95 -24.20 -11.63
N ASP A 170 -2.83 -23.55 -11.35
CA ASP A 170 -1.58 -24.17 -10.90
C ASP A 170 -1.61 -24.65 -9.44
N ILE A 171 -2.60 -24.19 -8.66
CA ILE A 171 -2.69 -24.41 -7.21
C ILE A 171 -4.09 -24.89 -6.77
N PRO A 172 -4.18 -25.64 -5.65
CA PRO A 172 -5.46 -26.10 -5.12
C PRO A 172 -6.33 -24.95 -4.60
N LEU A 173 -7.65 -25.12 -4.61
CA LEU A 173 -8.62 -24.07 -4.26
C LEU A 173 -8.37 -23.41 -2.88
N ILE A 174 -7.91 -24.17 -1.89
CA ILE A 174 -7.58 -23.64 -0.56
C ILE A 174 -6.46 -22.59 -0.61
N ARG A 175 -5.47 -22.78 -1.51
CA ARG A 175 -4.36 -21.85 -1.72
C ARG A 175 -4.78 -20.62 -2.52
N ARG A 176 -5.74 -20.78 -3.44
CA ARG A 176 -6.31 -19.69 -4.24
C ARG A 176 -6.99 -18.60 -3.39
N ARG A 177 -7.46 -18.96 -2.19
CA ARG A 177 -8.11 -18.04 -1.22
C ARG A 177 -7.26 -17.71 0.00
N GLY A 178 -6.00 -18.13 0.02
CA GLY A 178 -5.10 -17.86 1.15
C GLY A 178 -4.89 -16.35 1.34
N PHE A 179 -4.76 -15.92 2.60
CA PHE A 179 -4.41 -14.55 2.95
C PHE A 179 -3.31 -14.55 4.01
N TYR A 180 -2.25 -13.81 3.72
CA TYR A 180 -1.15 -13.56 4.66
C TYR A 180 -0.85 -12.07 4.63
N SER A 181 -1.06 -11.39 5.76
CA SER A 181 -1.01 -9.92 5.78
C SER A 181 0.33 -9.38 5.29
N GLY A 182 1.46 -9.95 5.74
CA GLY A 182 2.80 -9.55 5.25
C GLY A 182 2.96 -9.68 3.73
N TYR A 183 2.45 -10.77 3.13
CA TYR A 183 2.51 -10.97 1.69
C TYR A 183 1.61 -9.99 0.94
N SER A 184 0.33 -9.93 1.31
CA SER A 184 -0.69 -9.19 0.55
C SER A 184 -0.56 -7.68 0.71
N GLU A 185 -0.32 -7.20 1.93
CA GLU A 185 -0.11 -5.77 2.18
C GLU A 185 1.26 -5.30 1.71
N GLY A 186 2.27 -6.17 1.85
CA GLY A 186 3.59 -5.94 1.28
C GLY A 186 3.57 -5.84 -0.24
N TRP A 187 2.79 -6.70 -0.91
CA TRP A 187 2.60 -6.67 -2.36
C TRP A 187 1.95 -5.35 -2.79
N ALA A 188 0.85 -4.95 -2.16
CA ALA A 188 0.14 -3.74 -2.55
C ALA A 188 1.03 -2.49 -2.37
N LEU A 189 1.84 -2.43 -1.31
CA LEU A 189 2.80 -1.34 -1.11
C LEU A 189 4.00 -1.42 -2.09
N TYR A 190 4.40 -2.63 -2.50
CA TYR A 190 5.38 -2.85 -3.58
C TYR A 190 4.83 -2.38 -4.94
N ALA A 191 3.55 -2.64 -5.22
CA ALA A 191 2.87 -2.20 -6.43
C ALA A 191 2.80 -0.66 -6.53
N GLU A 192 2.63 0.04 -5.41
CA GLU A 192 2.74 1.51 -5.36
C GLU A 192 4.13 1.99 -5.80
N GLN A 193 5.20 1.35 -5.32
CA GLN A 193 6.57 1.66 -5.75
C GLN A 193 6.80 1.33 -7.22
N LEU A 194 6.29 0.19 -7.69
CA LEU A 194 6.41 -0.21 -9.08
C LEU A 194 5.78 0.82 -10.02
N ALA A 195 4.66 1.45 -9.63
CA ALA A 195 4.04 2.51 -10.42
C ALA A 195 4.96 3.74 -10.59
N ASP A 196 5.69 4.13 -9.54
CA ASP A 196 6.69 5.20 -9.61
C ASP A 196 7.85 4.83 -10.52
N GLU A 197 8.39 3.62 -10.39
CA GLU A 197 9.48 3.10 -11.22
C GLU A 197 9.09 2.92 -12.69
N MET A 198 7.81 2.72 -12.98
CA MET A 198 7.26 2.70 -14.33
C MET A 198 7.05 4.11 -14.91
N GLY A 199 7.20 5.17 -14.12
CA GLY A 199 7.04 6.56 -14.57
C GLY A 199 5.60 7.07 -14.55
N LEU A 200 4.69 6.45 -13.79
CA LEU A 200 3.28 6.91 -13.75
C LEU A 200 3.09 8.27 -13.08
N TYR A 201 4.10 8.75 -12.35
CA TYR A 201 4.12 10.09 -11.74
C TYR A 201 4.97 11.09 -12.54
N GLU A 202 5.47 10.74 -13.73
CA GLU A 202 6.23 11.67 -14.56
C GLU A 202 5.39 12.90 -14.89
N GLY A 203 5.93 14.08 -14.60
CA GLY A 203 5.21 15.35 -14.75
C GLY A 203 4.20 15.67 -13.64
N ASP A 204 4.01 14.79 -12.65
CA ASP A 204 3.15 15.00 -11.48
C ASP A 204 3.94 14.86 -10.15
N PRO A 205 4.76 15.87 -9.79
CA PRO A 205 5.56 15.83 -8.57
C PRO A 205 4.71 15.73 -7.30
N LEU A 206 3.49 16.29 -7.29
CA LEU A 206 2.60 16.17 -6.13
C LEU A 206 2.02 14.76 -6.01
N GLY A 207 1.66 14.13 -7.13
CA GLY A 207 1.31 12.70 -7.16
C GLY A 207 2.41 11.81 -6.60
N GLN A 208 3.67 12.10 -6.96
CA GLN A 208 4.82 11.39 -6.38
C GLN A 208 4.96 11.64 -4.87
N VAL A 209 4.70 12.86 -4.39
CA VAL A 209 4.61 13.14 -2.94
C VAL A 209 3.49 12.33 -2.29
N GLY A 210 2.35 12.11 -2.95
CA GLY A 210 1.26 11.27 -2.44
C GLY A 210 1.65 9.81 -2.28
N TYR A 211 2.35 9.25 -3.27
CA TYR A 211 2.97 7.93 -3.17
C TYR A 211 3.95 7.85 -1.99
N LEU A 212 4.86 8.82 -1.87
CA LEU A 212 5.82 8.83 -0.77
C LEU A 212 5.15 9.03 0.59
N GLN A 213 4.08 9.82 0.69
CA GLN A 213 3.29 9.95 1.91
C GLN A 213 2.61 8.62 2.27
N SER A 214 2.14 7.84 1.28
CA SER A 214 1.61 6.50 1.50
C SER A 214 2.66 5.57 2.11
N LEU A 215 3.88 5.56 1.57
CA LEU A 215 5.02 4.82 2.13
C LEU A 215 5.40 5.32 3.52
N LEU A 216 5.47 6.64 3.72
CA LEU A 216 5.80 7.27 5.00
C LEU A 216 4.78 6.89 6.08
N PHE A 217 3.50 6.84 5.73
CA PHE A 217 2.44 6.38 6.62
C PHE A 217 2.65 4.92 7.04
N ARG A 218 3.00 4.02 6.10
CA ARG A 218 3.30 2.61 6.43
C ARG A 218 4.62 2.42 7.18
N ALA A 219 5.62 3.29 6.97
CA ALA A 219 6.83 3.30 7.81
C ALA A 219 6.52 3.79 9.23
N THR A 220 5.66 4.81 9.35
CA THR A 220 5.20 5.34 10.63
C THR A 220 4.42 4.31 11.44
N ARG A 221 3.64 3.43 10.77
CA ARG A 221 2.99 2.27 11.40
C ARG A 221 3.95 1.41 12.21
N LEU A 222 5.15 1.14 11.70
CA LEU A 222 6.18 0.37 12.44
C LEU A 222 6.52 1.06 13.76
N VAL A 223 6.69 2.39 13.74
CA VAL A 223 7.09 3.18 14.91
C VAL A 223 5.96 3.31 15.93
N VAL A 224 4.73 3.60 15.50
CA VAL A 224 3.61 3.78 16.45
C VAL A 224 3.12 2.46 17.03
N ASP A 225 3.08 1.38 16.24
CA ASP A 225 2.67 0.05 16.71
C ASP A 225 3.68 -0.50 17.75
N SER A 226 4.98 -0.50 17.42
CA SER A 226 6.02 -0.87 18.38
C SER A 226 6.15 0.13 19.53
N GLY A 227 5.89 1.41 19.27
CA GLY A 227 5.87 2.48 20.25
C GLY A 227 4.86 2.19 21.35
N MET A 228 3.62 1.84 20.98
CA MET A 228 2.57 1.47 21.94
C MET A 228 2.88 0.14 22.63
N HIS A 229 3.21 -0.89 21.85
CA HIS A 229 3.17 -2.27 22.36
C HIS A 229 4.50 -2.80 22.94
N ALA A 230 5.63 -2.17 22.62
CA ALA A 230 6.94 -2.50 23.19
C ALA A 230 7.49 -1.35 24.04
N LYS A 231 7.29 -0.10 23.63
CA LYS A 231 7.83 1.09 24.31
C LYS A 231 6.81 1.82 25.20
N ARG A 232 5.60 1.28 25.34
CA ARG A 232 4.54 1.77 26.24
C ARG A 232 4.12 3.23 25.98
N TRP A 233 4.14 3.67 24.72
CA TRP A 233 3.57 4.96 24.35
C TRP A 233 2.07 4.98 24.60
N SER A 234 1.56 6.14 25.05
CA SER A 234 0.12 6.34 25.12
C SER A 234 -0.49 6.47 23.72
N ARG A 235 -1.81 6.28 23.66
CA ARG A 235 -2.62 6.50 22.45
C ARG A 235 -2.46 7.92 21.90
N GLU A 236 -2.43 8.91 22.79
CA GLU A 236 -2.27 10.33 22.44
C GLU A 236 -0.90 10.56 21.79
N LYS A 237 0.17 10.05 22.42
CA LYS A 237 1.53 10.15 21.88
C LYS A 237 1.65 9.50 20.50
N ALA A 238 1.07 8.31 20.33
CA ALA A 238 1.07 7.62 19.03
C ALA A 238 0.30 8.42 17.96
N THR A 239 -0.82 9.02 18.33
CA THR A 239 -1.63 9.87 17.43
C THR A 239 -0.87 11.12 17.00
N ASP A 240 -0.27 11.82 17.97
CA ASP A 240 0.48 13.04 17.71
C ASP A 240 1.73 12.78 16.86
N TYR A 241 2.43 11.67 17.13
CA TYR A 241 3.56 11.23 16.31
C TYR A 241 3.16 10.91 14.87
N LEU A 242 2.03 10.22 14.67
CA LEU A 242 1.51 9.89 13.35
C LEU A 242 1.20 11.15 12.53
N ILE A 243 0.54 12.13 13.16
CA ILE A 243 0.19 13.41 12.53
C ILE A 243 1.46 14.20 12.19
N ALA A 244 2.36 14.38 13.17
CA ALA A 244 3.59 15.15 12.99
C ALA A 244 4.51 14.57 11.90
N THR A 245 4.48 13.25 11.70
CA THR A 245 5.29 12.58 10.68
C THR A 245 4.66 12.65 9.30
N THR A 246 3.35 12.36 9.19
CA THR A 246 2.70 12.09 7.89
C THR A 246 1.87 13.25 7.35
N GLY A 247 1.52 14.21 8.21
CA GLY A 247 0.58 15.29 7.90
C GLY A 247 -0.87 14.85 7.69
N ILE A 248 -1.21 13.59 7.95
CA ILE A 248 -2.58 13.07 7.83
C ILE A 248 -3.49 13.70 8.90
N ALA A 249 -4.74 13.99 8.53
CA ALA A 249 -5.72 14.61 9.42
C ALA A 249 -5.93 13.83 10.73
N ARG A 250 -6.22 14.55 11.82
CA ARG A 250 -6.35 13.96 13.17
C ARG A 250 -7.44 12.89 13.24
N GLY A 251 -8.61 13.12 12.63
CA GLY A 251 -9.72 12.16 12.66
C GLY A 251 -9.34 10.80 12.07
N ARG A 252 -8.69 10.82 10.89
CA ARG A 252 -8.15 9.61 10.27
C ARG A 252 -7.04 8.98 11.10
N SER A 253 -6.11 9.78 11.61
CA SER A 253 -4.99 9.31 12.44
C SER A 253 -5.46 8.60 13.71
N GLN A 254 -6.50 9.13 14.36
CA GLN A 254 -7.04 8.55 15.59
C GLN A 254 -7.70 7.19 15.34
N GLY A 255 -8.49 7.04 14.28
CA GLY A 255 -9.07 5.75 13.91
C GLY A 255 -8.03 4.68 13.58
N GLU A 256 -6.90 5.07 12.99
CA GLU A 256 -5.76 4.18 12.77
C GLU A 256 -5.10 3.76 14.09
N ILE A 257 -4.83 4.69 15.01
CA ILE A 257 -4.28 4.34 16.32
C ILE A 257 -5.24 3.42 17.10
N ASP A 258 -6.54 3.68 17.08
CA ASP A 258 -7.55 2.84 17.72
C ASP A 258 -7.49 1.40 17.20
N ARG A 259 -7.42 1.23 15.88
CA ARG A 259 -7.21 -0.08 15.26
C ARG A 259 -5.94 -0.75 15.78
N TYR A 260 -4.82 -0.03 15.88
CA TYR A 260 -3.56 -0.62 16.30
C TYR A 260 -3.57 -1.03 17.79
N THR A 261 -4.41 -0.40 18.63
CA THR A 261 -4.56 -0.83 20.03
C THR A 261 -5.18 -2.23 20.17
N VAL A 262 -6.13 -2.58 19.28
CA VAL A 262 -6.84 -3.88 19.32
C VAL A 262 -6.24 -4.93 18.39
N TRP A 263 -5.34 -4.55 17.48
CA TRP A 263 -4.69 -5.47 16.55
C TRP A 263 -3.15 -5.31 16.51
N PRO A 264 -2.44 -5.66 17.60
CA PRO A 264 -1.01 -5.45 17.72
C PRO A 264 -0.23 -6.19 16.62
N GLY A 265 0.73 -5.52 15.99
CA GLY A 265 1.64 -6.12 15.01
C GLY A 265 1.11 -6.13 13.58
N GLN A 266 -0.21 -6.06 13.36
CA GLN A 266 -0.76 -6.11 12.01
C GLN A 266 -0.36 -4.90 11.18
N ALA A 267 -0.29 -3.72 11.78
CA ALA A 267 0.14 -2.50 11.08
C ALA A 267 1.58 -2.60 10.53
N CYS A 268 2.39 -3.51 11.06
CA CYS A 268 3.76 -3.73 10.63
C CYS A 268 3.88 -4.57 9.34
N SER A 269 2.83 -5.33 8.99
CA SER A 269 2.84 -6.25 7.85
C SER A 269 3.10 -5.54 6.52
N TYR A 270 2.55 -4.33 6.35
CA TYR A 270 2.68 -3.52 5.16
C TYR A 270 4.14 -3.24 4.80
N LYS A 271 4.88 -2.58 5.71
CA LYS A 271 6.22 -2.10 5.39
C LYS A 271 7.28 -3.20 5.50
N ILE A 272 7.11 -4.16 6.40
CA ILE A 272 7.99 -5.35 6.46
C ILE A 272 7.81 -6.19 5.21
N GLY A 273 6.55 -6.44 4.80
CA GLY A 273 6.24 -7.15 3.56
C GLY A 273 6.81 -6.46 2.33
N HIS A 274 6.62 -5.14 2.21
CA HIS A 274 7.23 -4.33 1.14
C HIS A 274 8.73 -4.49 1.08
N THR A 275 9.41 -4.44 2.23
CA THR A 275 10.87 -4.61 2.31
C THR A 275 11.30 -5.97 1.79
N VAL A 276 10.55 -7.04 2.12
CA VAL A 276 10.83 -8.39 1.61
C VAL A 276 10.60 -8.48 0.10
N TRP A 277 9.49 -7.95 -0.43
CA TRP A 277 9.22 -7.95 -1.86
C TRP A 277 10.28 -7.21 -2.67
N VAL A 278 10.67 -6.02 -2.24
CA VAL A 278 11.73 -5.22 -2.89
C VAL A 278 13.06 -5.98 -2.85
N ARG A 279 13.47 -6.50 -1.68
CA ARG A 279 14.70 -7.27 -1.54
C ARG A 279 14.74 -8.46 -2.50
N LEU A 280 13.68 -9.27 -2.54
CA LEU A 280 13.62 -10.47 -3.38
C LEU A 280 13.66 -10.12 -4.87
N ARG A 281 12.97 -9.05 -5.29
CA ARG A 281 13.05 -8.56 -6.67
C ARG A 281 14.46 -8.12 -7.02
N ASP A 282 15.09 -7.33 -6.16
CA ASP A 282 16.41 -6.77 -6.44
C ASP A 282 17.48 -7.87 -6.44
N GLU A 283 17.36 -8.89 -5.58
CA GLU A 283 18.16 -10.12 -5.63
C GLU A 283 17.97 -10.86 -6.95
N ALA A 284 16.72 -11.11 -7.37
CA ALA A 284 16.40 -11.78 -8.63
C ALA A 284 16.97 -11.02 -9.83
N ARG A 285 16.81 -9.69 -9.84
CA ARG A 285 17.32 -8.80 -10.89
C ARG A 285 18.84 -8.82 -10.97
N ARG A 286 19.53 -8.73 -9.83
CA ARG A 286 21.00 -8.81 -9.79
C ARG A 286 21.50 -10.15 -10.31
N LYS A 287 20.84 -11.25 -9.93
CA LYS A 287 21.23 -12.59 -10.38
C LYS A 287 20.99 -12.81 -11.87
N ALA A 288 19.86 -12.34 -12.39
CA ALA A 288 19.52 -12.48 -13.81
C ALA A 288 20.34 -11.56 -14.73
N GLY A 289 20.83 -10.41 -14.22
CA GLY A 289 21.63 -9.46 -14.99
C GLY A 289 20.89 -9.00 -16.25
N ALA A 290 21.52 -9.20 -17.41
CA ALA A 290 20.93 -8.85 -18.71
C ALA A 290 19.68 -9.68 -19.07
N ALA A 291 19.49 -10.85 -18.46
CA ALA A 291 18.32 -11.72 -18.67
C ALA A 291 17.15 -11.38 -17.73
N TRP A 292 17.22 -10.26 -17.01
CA TRP A 292 16.14 -9.83 -16.12
C TRP A 292 14.82 -9.65 -16.87
N ASP A 293 13.82 -10.43 -16.50
CA ASP A 293 12.44 -10.27 -16.93
C ASP A 293 11.52 -10.06 -15.71
N PRO A 294 10.94 -8.86 -15.52
CA PRO A 294 10.01 -8.62 -14.43
C PRO A 294 8.75 -9.49 -14.52
N LYS A 295 8.33 -9.87 -15.74
CA LYS A 295 7.14 -10.71 -15.93
C LYS A 295 7.36 -12.12 -15.39
N ALA A 296 8.55 -12.68 -15.61
CA ALA A 296 8.97 -13.94 -15.00
C ALA A 296 8.96 -13.86 -13.47
N PHE A 297 9.53 -12.79 -12.88
CA PHE A 297 9.51 -12.60 -11.43
C PHE A 297 8.08 -12.56 -10.87
N HIS A 298 7.24 -11.68 -11.41
CA HIS A 298 5.86 -11.47 -10.92
C HIS A 298 4.91 -12.65 -11.16
N ARG A 299 5.28 -13.64 -11.98
CA ARG A 299 4.49 -14.88 -12.11
C ARG A 299 4.31 -15.63 -10.78
N VAL A 300 5.10 -15.32 -9.74
CA VAL A 300 4.89 -15.84 -8.37
C VAL A 300 3.48 -15.59 -7.84
N LEU A 301 2.78 -14.55 -8.34
CA LEU A 301 1.41 -14.25 -7.94
C LEU A 301 0.42 -15.39 -8.25
N THR A 302 0.68 -16.22 -9.26
CA THR A 302 -0.19 -17.37 -9.60
C THR A 302 -0.09 -18.50 -8.59
N LEU A 303 0.89 -18.46 -7.67
CA LEU A 303 1.09 -19.45 -6.61
C LEU A 303 0.32 -19.11 -5.32
N GLY A 304 -0.43 -18.00 -5.32
CA GLY A 304 -1.25 -17.56 -4.21
C GLY A 304 -0.45 -16.97 -3.06
N ALA A 305 -1.16 -16.29 -2.14
CA ALA A 305 -0.52 -15.71 -0.97
C ALA A 305 0.10 -16.79 -0.09
N MET A 306 1.24 -16.48 0.51
CA MET A 306 2.02 -17.38 1.36
C MET A 306 2.72 -16.61 2.47
N PRO A 307 3.21 -17.27 3.53
CA PRO A 307 4.13 -16.62 4.46
C PRO A 307 5.34 -16.05 3.72
N LEU A 308 5.85 -14.89 4.14
CA LEU A 308 7.02 -14.24 3.54
C LEU A 308 8.26 -15.14 3.54
N THR A 309 8.42 -15.99 4.55
CA THR A 309 9.48 -17.02 4.59
C THR A 309 9.34 -18.06 3.47
N VAL A 310 8.11 -18.45 3.12
CA VAL A 310 7.84 -19.34 1.99
C VAL A 310 8.02 -18.60 0.67
N LEU A 311 7.61 -17.33 0.59
CA LEU A 311 7.86 -16.49 -0.59
C LEU A 311 9.36 -16.37 -0.88
N GLU A 312 10.18 -16.16 0.14
CA GLU A 312 11.65 -16.11 0.00
C GLU A 312 12.21 -17.43 -0.55
N ALA A 313 11.81 -18.57 0.03
CA ALA A 313 12.23 -19.88 -0.46
C ALA A 313 11.81 -20.11 -1.93
N VAL A 314 10.55 -19.81 -2.28
CA VAL A 314 10.02 -19.93 -3.64
C VAL A 314 10.75 -19.01 -4.61
N ALA A 315 11.03 -17.76 -4.21
CA ALA A 315 11.76 -16.82 -5.06
C ALA A 315 13.19 -17.31 -5.32
N HIS A 316 13.89 -17.80 -4.30
CA HIS A 316 15.24 -18.34 -4.42
C HIS A 316 15.30 -19.61 -5.26
N GLU A 317 14.33 -20.52 -5.13
CA GLU A 317 14.23 -21.72 -5.98
C GLU A 317 14.04 -21.35 -7.45
N ARG A 318 13.11 -20.43 -7.75
CA ARG A 318 12.86 -19.93 -9.12
C ARG A 318 14.06 -19.18 -9.70
N MET A 319 14.87 -18.56 -8.85
CA MET A 319 16.14 -17.96 -9.25
C MET A 319 17.22 -19.01 -9.62
N ILE A 320 17.16 -20.24 -9.08
CA ILE A 320 18.09 -21.32 -9.41
C ILE A 320 17.64 -22.05 -10.68
N GLY A 321 16.35 -22.31 -10.85
CA GLY A 321 15.83 -23.00 -12.05
C GLY A 321 15.88 -22.18 -13.35
N ALA A 322 16.25 -20.90 -13.28
CA ALA A 322 16.35 -19.99 -14.43
C ALA A 322 17.79 -19.82 -14.97
N SER A 323 18.79 -20.46 -14.35
CA SER A 323 20.19 -20.54 -14.83
C SER A 323 20.44 -21.82 -15.62
#